data_AF-A0A7L2W4T0-F1
#
_entry.id   AF-A0A7L2W4T0-F1
#
_cell.length_a   1.000
_cell.length_b   1.000
_cell.length_c   1.000
_cell.angle_alpha   90.00
_cell.angle_beta   90.00
_cell.angle_gamma   90.00
#
_symmetry.space_group_name_H-M   'P 1'
#
loop_
_entity.id
_entity.type
_entity.pdbx_description
1 polymer ?
#
loop_
_entity_poly.entity_id
_entity_poly.type
_entity_poly.pdbx_seq_one_letter_code
_entity_poly.pdbx_strand_id
1 'polypeptide(L)'
;MAGQLRPVYEGKFTDRFPELSAAGKLLPTGDTAASCLAEVLPRPITPTTVRKFRNTTNPAPGVERIFYGRADDPDIAAHLTHGIESCSSLSAASLINPLPKTNFQQKIQDKKEAIYFSNRQASLGRSHDQSSMLPKGLDVINTTFGTKVIQDVSAGELINPPKTSEEVDKEAREGHDLYIVSHSDYYVGEAINRKYDSPNFSKSFVYGIETPHFKDGRSVSKSLNWLYDLQLKRAAKIVSKRSEDFKEKFQPQLGKVLDPIAETMNVPPGHTFGMLLHPDEYVGDLLHCRVPCEFLHGKDRERAVLTAVRQSLKKANYENFDMLLEAFRHYDK
;
A
#
# COMPACT_ATOMS: atom_id res chain seq x y z
N MET A 1 14.38 -124.22 114.47
CA MET A 1 15.43 -125.00 115.15
C MET A 1 15.10 -125.02 116.63
N ALA A 2 14.87 -126.20 117.20
CA ALA A 2 14.50 -126.35 118.60
C ALA A 2 15.71 -125.98 119.48
N GLY A 3 15.58 -124.91 120.26
CA GLY A 3 16.57 -124.53 121.26
C GLY A 3 16.67 -125.62 122.33
N GLN A 4 17.90 -125.94 122.74
CA GLN A 4 18.20 -126.86 123.82
C GLN A 4 17.41 -126.46 125.07
N LEU A 5 16.55 -127.36 125.57
CA LEU A 5 15.67 -127.09 126.71
C LEU A 5 16.53 -126.82 127.96
N ARG A 6 16.62 -125.56 128.37
CA ARG A 6 17.28 -125.17 129.62
C ARG A 6 16.40 -125.51 130.82
N PRO A 7 16.95 -126.02 131.92
CA PRO A 7 16.18 -126.30 133.13
C PRO A 7 15.60 -125.01 133.72
N VAL A 8 14.34 -125.09 134.18
CA VAL A 8 13.47 -123.94 134.50
C VAL A 8 14.05 -122.96 135.56
N TYR A 9 15.03 -123.40 136.36
CA TYR A 9 15.60 -122.61 137.48
C TYR A 9 17.09 -122.29 137.33
N GLU A 10 17.67 -122.51 136.15
CA GLU A 10 19.09 -122.30 135.90
C GLU A 10 19.54 -120.88 136.25
N GLY A 11 20.41 -120.74 137.26
CA GLY A 11 20.98 -119.47 137.70
C GLY A 11 20.22 -118.72 138.81
N LYS A 12 19.01 -119.16 139.22
CA LYS A 12 18.29 -118.55 140.37
C LYS A 12 18.49 -119.29 141.69
N PHE A 13 18.69 -120.60 141.65
CA PHE A 13 18.97 -121.43 142.83
C PHE A 13 20.06 -122.46 142.49
N THR A 14 21.05 -122.63 143.37
CA THR A 14 22.05 -123.70 143.26
C THR A 14 21.48 -125.00 143.82
N ASP A 15 21.13 -125.92 142.93
CA ASP A 15 20.64 -127.25 143.31
C ASP A 15 21.82 -128.13 143.78
N ARG A 16 21.77 -128.58 145.03
CA ARG A 16 22.89 -129.29 145.68
C ARG A 16 22.93 -130.78 145.34
N PHE A 17 21.83 -131.34 144.84
CA PHE A 17 21.73 -132.76 144.47
C PHE A 17 20.90 -132.91 143.18
N PRO A 18 21.50 -132.71 142.00
CA PRO A 18 20.79 -132.69 140.72
C PRO A 18 20.20 -134.04 140.30
N GLU A 19 20.56 -135.14 140.97
CA GLU A 19 20.03 -136.49 140.67
C GLU A 19 18.57 -136.68 141.14
N LEU A 20 18.08 -135.83 142.05
CA LEU A 20 16.71 -135.88 142.53
C LEU A 20 15.88 -134.76 141.89
N SER A 21 14.92 -135.13 141.05
CA SER A 21 14.00 -134.17 140.43
C SER A 21 13.22 -133.38 141.50
N ALA A 22 13.35 -132.05 141.49
CA ALA A 22 12.63 -131.18 142.41
C ALA A 22 11.10 -131.33 142.22
N ALA A 23 10.41 -131.78 143.26
CA ALA A 23 8.96 -131.90 143.25
C ALA A 23 8.32 -130.51 143.42
N GLY A 24 7.52 -130.08 142.44
CA GLY A 24 6.82 -128.79 142.47
C GLY A 24 6.15 -128.47 141.14
N LYS A 25 5.27 -127.46 141.13
CA LYS A 25 4.56 -127.03 139.91
C LYS A 25 5.52 -126.21 139.05
N LEU A 26 5.81 -126.67 137.83
CA LEU A 26 6.64 -125.91 136.89
C LEU A 26 5.85 -124.69 136.38
N LEU A 27 6.49 -123.52 136.38
CA LEU A 27 5.95 -122.33 135.73
C LEU A 27 6.05 -122.50 134.20
N PRO A 28 5.02 -122.15 133.42
CA PRO A 28 5.09 -122.23 131.97
C PRO A 28 6.17 -121.28 131.44
N THR A 29 7.23 -121.84 130.84
CA THR A 29 8.27 -121.11 130.13
C THR A 29 7.79 -120.86 128.71
N GLY A 30 7.74 -119.60 128.26
CA GLY A 30 7.32 -119.32 126.89
C GLY A 30 7.51 -117.87 126.45
N ASP A 31 6.98 -116.91 127.20
CA ASP A 31 6.88 -115.54 126.70
C ASP A 31 7.59 -114.54 127.63
N THR A 32 8.64 -113.92 127.11
CA THR A 32 9.33 -112.80 127.79
C THR A 32 8.81 -111.47 127.24
N ALA A 33 8.85 -110.40 128.04
CA ALA A 33 8.49 -109.07 127.53
C ALA A 33 9.34 -108.67 126.30
N ALA A 34 10.60 -109.13 126.24
CA ALA A 34 11.49 -108.92 125.09
C ALA A 34 10.99 -109.64 123.82
N SER A 35 10.44 -110.86 123.93
CA SER A 35 9.87 -111.56 122.77
C SER A 35 8.60 -110.90 122.24
N CYS A 36 7.86 -110.14 123.06
CA CYS A 36 6.71 -109.35 122.59
C CYS A 36 7.12 -108.07 121.83
N LEU A 37 8.31 -107.52 122.10
CA LEU A 37 8.82 -106.31 121.44
C LEU A 37 9.69 -106.61 120.22
N ALA A 38 10.19 -107.84 120.09
CA ALA A 38 10.93 -108.28 118.92
C ALA A 38 9.96 -108.56 117.76
N GLU A 39 10.10 -107.81 116.67
CA GLU A 39 9.33 -108.09 115.47
C GLU A 39 9.66 -109.49 114.92
N VAL A 40 8.62 -110.24 114.55
CA VAL A 40 8.79 -111.55 113.91
C VAL A 40 9.36 -111.34 112.52
N LEU A 41 10.63 -111.69 112.36
CA LEU A 41 11.33 -111.71 111.08
C LEU A 41 11.51 -113.16 110.60
N PRO A 42 11.36 -113.43 109.29
CA PRO A 42 11.03 -112.49 108.21
C PRO A 42 9.53 -112.16 108.13
N ARG A 43 9.22 -110.90 107.78
CA ARG A 43 7.83 -110.52 107.48
C ARG A 43 7.35 -111.24 106.21
N PRO A 44 6.10 -111.73 106.16
CA PRO A 44 5.57 -112.37 104.96
C PRO A 44 5.57 -111.37 103.79
N ILE A 45 6.20 -111.76 102.67
CA ILE A 45 6.29 -110.93 101.46
C ILE A 45 4.99 -111.07 100.67
N THR A 46 4.47 -109.96 100.16
CA THR A 46 3.28 -110.00 99.29
C THR A 46 3.64 -110.62 97.94
N PRO A 47 2.91 -111.63 97.45
CA PRO A 47 3.20 -112.26 96.16
C PRO A 47 3.10 -111.26 95.00
N THR A 48 3.95 -111.42 94.00
CA THR A 48 4.08 -110.50 92.85
C THR A 48 2.78 -110.32 92.07
N THR A 49 2.00 -111.39 91.92
CA THR A 49 0.68 -111.37 91.23
C THR A 49 -0.34 -110.46 91.93
N VAL A 50 -0.30 -110.38 93.26
CA VAL A 50 -1.24 -109.57 94.07
C VAL A 50 -0.68 -108.16 94.32
N ARG A 51 0.65 -107.99 94.19
CA ARG A 51 1.36 -106.73 94.46
C ARG A 51 0.79 -105.56 93.65
N LYS A 52 0.38 -105.77 92.40
CA LYS A 52 -0.23 -104.71 91.57
C LYS A 52 -1.51 -104.14 92.17
N PHE A 53 -2.41 -104.97 92.70
CA PHE A 53 -3.66 -104.53 93.36
C PHE A 53 -3.39 -103.81 94.67
N ARG A 54 -2.34 -104.19 95.40
CA ARG A 54 -1.92 -103.49 96.62
C ARG A 54 -1.29 -102.13 96.30
N ASN A 55 -0.45 -102.07 95.27
CA ASN A 55 0.20 -100.82 94.85
C ASN A 55 -0.80 -99.77 94.34
N THR A 56 -1.96 -100.17 93.81
CA THR A 56 -3.01 -99.21 93.43
C THR A 56 -3.66 -98.52 94.62
N THR A 57 -3.61 -99.11 95.81
CA THR A 57 -4.25 -98.56 97.01
C THR A 57 -3.21 -97.92 97.91
N ASN A 58 -2.12 -98.63 98.16
CA ASN A 58 -1.02 -98.24 99.03
C ASN A 58 0.34 -98.49 98.32
N PRO A 59 0.78 -97.58 97.44
CA PRO A 59 2.10 -97.66 96.83
C PRO A 59 3.20 -97.45 97.88
N ALA A 60 4.42 -97.84 97.53
CA ALA A 60 5.58 -97.52 98.36
C ALA A 60 5.84 -95.99 98.35
N PRO A 61 6.45 -95.44 99.41
CA PRO A 61 6.81 -94.02 99.44
C PRO A 61 7.66 -93.63 98.21
N GLY A 62 7.29 -92.54 97.53
CA GLY A 62 8.00 -92.03 96.37
C GLY A 62 7.69 -92.72 95.03
N VAL A 63 6.82 -93.73 95.02
CA VAL A 63 6.38 -94.42 93.79
C VAL A 63 5.04 -93.86 93.33
N GLU A 64 4.90 -93.65 92.02
CA GLU A 64 3.63 -93.23 91.44
C GLU A 64 2.53 -94.28 91.63
N ARG A 65 1.29 -93.80 91.80
CA ARG A 65 0.13 -94.66 92.01
C ARG A 65 -0.45 -95.07 90.65
N ILE A 66 -0.10 -96.26 90.19
CA ILE A 66 -0.57 -96.81 88.91
C ILE A 66 -1.85 -97.63 89.14
N PHE A 67 -2.83 -97.54 88.23
CA PHE A 67 -4.03 -98.39 88.25
C PHE A 67 -3.69 -99.84 87.88
N TYR A 68 -4.36 -100.84 88.48
CA TYR A 68 -3.95 -102.25 88.37
C TYR A 68 -4.05 -102.79 86.94
N GLY A 69 -4.96 -102.21 86.13
CA GLY A 69 -5.08 -102.52 84.72
C GLY A 69 -3.92 -102.02 83.87
N ARG A 70 -3.24 -100.93 84.29
CA ARG A 70 -2.08 -100.32 83.60
C ARG A 70 -0.73 -100.77 84.18
N ALA A 71 -0.72 -101.46 85.32
CA ALA A 71 0.52 -101.77 86.04
C ALA A 71 1.52 -102.63 85.25
N ASP A 72 1.04 -103.39 84.27
CA ASP A 72 1.85 -104.26 83.41
C ASP A 72 2.06 -103.64 81.99
N ASP A 73 1.54 -102.44 81.72
CA ASP A 73 1.66 -101.76 80.43
C ASP A 73 3.00 -101.02 80.28
N PRO A 74 3.57 -100.88 79.07
CA PRO A 74 4.77 -100.09 78.84
C PRO A 74 4.53 -98.60 79.07
N ASP A 75 5.52 -97.89 79.62
CA ASP A 75 5.43 -96.46 79.87
C ASP A 75 5.72 -95.62 78.61
N ILE A 76 4.72 -95.53 77.73
CA ILE A 76 4.80 -94.74 76.49
C ILE A 76 4.81 -93.23 76.79
N ALA A 77 4.19 -92.82 77.91
CA ALA A 77 4.04 -91.40 78.24
C ALA A 77 5.39 -90.73 78.52
N ALA A 78 6.35 -91.44 79.12
CA ALA A 78 7.70 -90.92 79.34
C ALA A 78 8.47 -90.59 78.06
N HIS A 79 8.09 -91.17 76.92
CA HIS A 79 8.74 -90.95 75.62
C HIS A 79 8.03 -89.93 74.73
N LEU A 80 6.86 -89.44 75.15
CA LEU A 80 6.07 -88.47 74.39
C LEU A 80 6.14 -87.09 75.05
N THR A 81 6.38 -86.06 74.24
CA THR A 81 6.20 -84.67 74.66
C THR A 81 4.71 -84.32 74.62
N HIS A 82 4.10 -84.13 75.78
CA HIS A 82 2.70 -83.71 75.88
C HIS A 82 2.54 -82.23 75.52
N GLY A 83 1.54 -81.89 74.72
CA GLY A 83 1.23 -80.51 74.33
C GLY A 83 0.74 -80.39 72.89
N ILE A 84 0.46 -79.17 72.46
CA ILE A 84 0.18 -78.84 71.05
C ILE A 84 1.43 -78.17 70.49
N GLU A 85 2.03 -78.79 69.48
CA GLU A 85 3.07 -78.12 68.69
C GLU A 85 2.40 -77.08 67.78
N SER A 86 2.66 -75.81 68.03
CA SER A 86 2.20 -74.75 67.13
C SER A 86 2.98 -74.81 65.82
N CYS A 87 2.29 -74.97 64.70
CA CYS A 87 2.90 -74.85 63.38
C CYS A 87 3.45 -73.43 63.18
N SER A 88 4.64 -73.32 62.58
CA SER A 88 5.23 -72.03 62.24
C SER A 88 4.32 -71.24 61.28
N SER A 89 4.06 -69.97 61.59
CA SER A 89 3.36 -69.05 60.69
C SER A 89 4.20 -68.75 59.44
N LEU A 90 3.57 -68.10 58.46
CA LEU A 90 4.29 -67.58 57.29
C LEU A 90 5.46 -66.70 57.75
N SER A 91 6.63 -66.96 57.15
CA SER A 91 7.83 -66.17 57.43
C SER A 91 7.59 -64.70 57.10
N ALA A 92 7.93 -63.81 58.06
CA ALA A 92 7.87 -62.37 57.86
C ALA A 92 8.65 -61.92 56.61
N ALA A 93 9.74 -62.62 56.28
CA ALA A 93 10.53 -62.33 55.07
C ALA A 93 9.70 -62.48 53.78
N SER A 94 8.85 -63.51 53.71
CA SER A 94 7.97 -63.73 52.55
C SER A 94 6.84 -62.71 52.45
N LEU A 95 6.45 -62.10 53.57
CA LEU A 95 5.42 -61.05 53.60
C LEU A 95 6.00 -59.68 53.20
N ILE A 96 7.18 -59.35 53.71
CA ILE A 96 7.85 -58.07 53.44
C ILE A 96 8.37 -58.04 52.01
N ASN A 97 8.97 -59.14 51.55
CA ASN A 97 9.55 -59.24 50.22
C ASN A 97 8.98 -60.46 49.48
N PRO A 98 7.78 -60.33 48.89
CA PRO A 98 7.22 -61.41 48.09
C PRO A 98 8.12 -61.70 46.89
N LEU A 99 8.12 -62.94 46.44
CA LEU A 99 8.88 -63.34 45.27
C LEU A 99 8.48 -62.48 44.04
N PRO A 100 9.45 -62.02 43.24
CA PRO A 100 9.16 -61.22 42.07
C PRO A 100 8.30 -62.03 41.10
N LYS A 101 7.24 -61.40 40.60
CA LYS A 101 6.34 -62.04 39.62
C LYS A 101 7.12 -62.35 38.35
N THR A 102 6.88 -63.52 37.78
CA THR A 102 7.38 -63.82 36.44
C THR A 102 6.67 -62.96 35.39
N ASN A 103 7.29 -62.75 34.23
CA ASN A 103 6.68 -61.98 33.13
C ASN A 103 5.30 -62.51 32.73
N PHE A 104 5.08 -63.82 32.81
CA PHE A 104 3.79 -64.44 32.54
C PHE A 104 2.74 -64.10 33.60
N GLN A 105 3.09 -64.23 34.88
CA GLN A 105 2.21 -63.86 35.99
C GLN A 105 1.87 -62.37 35.97
N GLN A 106 2.84 -61.52 35.65
CA GLN A 106 2.62 -60.08 35.49
C GLN A 106 1.62 -59.79 34.38
N LYS A 107 1.79 -60.37 33.18
CA LYS A 107 0.81 -60.20 32.08
C LYS A 107 -0.60 -60.69 32.43
N ILE A 108 -0.72 -61.77 33.20
CA ILE A 108 -2.04 -62.23 33.71
C ILE A 108 -2.63 -61.21 34.67
N GLN A 109 -1.82 -60.68 35.58
CA GLN A 109 -2.26 -59.66 36.54
C GLN A 109 -2.70 -58.40 35.79
N ASP A 110 -1.89 -57.90 34.86
CA ASP A 110 -2.21 -56.71 34.05
C ASP A 110 -3.54 -56.91 33.29
N LYS A 111 -3.79 -58.12 32.75
CA LYS A 111 -5.08 -58.45 32.12
C LYS A 111 -6.26 -58.41 33.09
N LYS A 112 -6.09 -58.92 34.32
CA LYS A 112 -7.13 -58.86 35.35
C LYS A 112 -7.41 -57.43 35.79
N GLU A 113 -6.35 -56.65 35.93
CA GLU A 113 -6.41 -55.27 36.41
C GLU A 113 -6.72 -54.24 35.29
N ALA A 114 -6.73 -54.66 34.03
CA ALA A 114 -7.11 -53.81 32.88
C ALA A 114 -8.57 -53.32 32.94
N ILE A 115 -9.38 -53.86 33.86
CA ILE A 115 -10.74 -53.39 34.13
C ILE A 115 -10.73 -52.07 34.89
N TYR A 116 -9.71 -51.85 35.74
CA TYR A 116 -9.64 -50.65 36.58
C TYR A 116 -9.40 -49.38 35.75
N PHE A 117 -10.13 -48.33 36.10
CA PHE A 117 -10.06 -47.04 35.43
C PHE A 117 -8.67 -46.38 35.53
N SER A 118 -8.01 -46.50 36.69
CA SER A 118 -6.64 -46.02 36.91
C SER A 118 -5.66 -46.62 35.91
N ASN A 119 -5.73 -47.92 35.67
CA ASN A 119 -4.85 -48.61 34.72
C ASN A 119 -5.14 -48.25 33.26
N ARG A 120 -6.37 -47.86 32.91
CA ARG A 120 -6.75 -47.40 31.57
C ARG A 120 -6.38 -45.94 31.29
N GLN A 121 -6.41 -45.08 32.30
CA GLN A 121 -6.16 -43.64 32.16
C GLN A 121 -4.75 -43.21 32.50
N ALA A 122 -4.12 -43.87 33.48
CA ALA A 122 -2.86 -43.46 34.07
C ALA A 122 -1.86 -44.62 34.09
N SER A 123 -1.77 -45.36 32.98
CA SER A 123 -0.73 -46.38 32.81
C SER A 123 0.66 -45.73 32.83
N LEU A 124 1.60 -46.31 33.58
CA LEU A 124 2.93 -45.73 33.72
C LEU A 124 3.66 -45.66 32.36
N GLY A 125 4.19 -44.49 32.02
CA GLY A 125 4.97 -44.26 30.81
C GLY A 125 4.17 -44.18 29.51
N ARG A 126 2.83 -44.15 29.58
CA ARG A 126 1.94 -43.93 28.43
C ARG A 126 0.84 -42.95 28.77
N SER A 127 0.38 -42.18 27.78
CA SER A 127 -0.83 -41.38 27.93
C SER A 127 -2.08 -42.25 27.92
N HIS A 128 -3.18 -41.70 28.42
CA HIS A 128 -4.50 -42.30 28.29
C HIS A 128 -4.82 -42.59 26.82
N ASP A 129 -5.25 -43.82 26.53
CA ASP A 129 -5.69 -44.20 25.19
C ASP A 129 -7.09 -43.65 24.91
N GLN A 130 -7.16 -42.67 24.00
CA GLN A 130 -8.40 -42.04 23.52
C GLN A 130 -8.74 -42.44 22.07
N SER A 131 -8.10 -43.48 21.53
CA SER A 131 -8.28 -43.92 20.14
C SER A 131 -9.74 -44.17 19.75
N SER A 132 -10.58 -44.62 20.68
CA SER A 132 -12.02 -44.83 20.47
C SER A 132 -12.82 -43.54 20.30
N MET A 133 -12.32 -42.41 20.79
CA MET A 133 -12.96 -41.09 20.69
C MET A 133 -12.51 -40.31 19.44
N LEU A 134 -11.51 -40.80 18.72
CA LEU A 134 -11.01 -40.15 17.52
C LEU A 134 -11.92 -40.41 16.31
N PRO A 135 -12.00 -39.45 15.36
CA PRO A 135 -12.71 -39.66 14.11
C PRO A 135 -12.18 -40.89 13.34
N LYS A 136 -13.08 -41.65 12.72
CA LYS A 136 -12.70 -42.82 11.91
C LYS A 136 -11.79 -42.37 10.75
N GLY A 137 -10.61 -42.99 10.63
CA GLY A 137 -9.65 -42.71 9.56
C GLY A 137 -8.64 -41.60 9.85
N LEU A 138 -8.64 -41.01 11.06
CA LEU A 138 -7.63 -40.04 11.47
C LEU A 138 -6.30 -40.74 11.79
N ASP A 139 -5.22 -40.33 11.11
CA ASP A 139 -3.87 -40.81 11.39
C ASP A 139 -3.26 -39.98 12.53
N VAL A 140 -3.12 -40.59 13.71
CA VAL A 140 -2.62 -39.90 14.92
C VAL A 140 -1.18 -39.41 14.76
N ILE A 141 -0.38 -40.08 13.92
CA ILE A 141 1.06 -39.82 13.81
C ILE A 141 1.33 -38.76 12.74
N ASN A 142 0.67 -38.87 11.58
CA ASN A 142 0.98 -38.02 10.43
C ASN A 142 0.03 -36.83 10.27
N THR A 143 -1.14 -36.83 10.93
CA THR A 143 -2.09 -35.72 10.82
C THR A 143 -1.63 -34.54 11.67
N THR A 144 -1.36 -33.40 11.02
CA THR A 144 -1.13 -32.13 11.73
C THR A 144 -2.47 -31.53 12.12
N PHE A 145 -2.69 -31.31 13.42
CA PHE A 145 -3.88 -30.66 13.94
C PHE A 145 -3.82 -29.13 13.77
N GLY A 146 -5.00 -28.51 13.64
CA GLY A 146 -5.14 -27.07 13.43
C GLY A 146 -5.78 -26.73 12.09
N THR A 147 -6.21 -25.48 11.94
CA THR A 147 -6.77 -24.98 10.69
C THR A 147 -5.63 -24.64 9.74
N LYS A 148 -5.56 -25.32 8.59
CA LYS A 148 -4.65 -24.90 7.52
C LYS A 148 -5.13 -23.56 7.00
N VAL A 149 -4.32 -22.52 7.16
CA VAL A 149 -4.56 -21.23 6.52
C VAL A 149 -4.29 -21.42 5.04
N ILE A 150 -5.33 -21.33 4.22
CA ILE A 150 -5.20 -21.25 2.77
C ILE A 150 -4.62 -19.87 2.49
N GLN A 151 -3.45 -19.82 1.86
CA GLN A 151 -2.89 -18.56 1.41
C GLN A 151 -3.65 -18.15 0.15
N ASP A 152 -4.38 -17.05 0.21
CA ASP A 152 -5.24 -16.61 -0.89
C ASP A 152 -4.42 -16.16 -2.10
N VAL A 153 -3.81 -14.98 -2.01
CA VAL A 153 -3.05 -14.37 -3.11
C VAL A 153 -1.66 -14.04 -2.58
N SER A 154 -0.65 -14.28 -3.41
CA SER A 154 0.71 -13.91 -3.04
C SER A 154 0.83 -12.39 -2.92
N ALA A 155 1.63 -11.91 -1.98
CA ALA A 155 1.89 -10.47 -1.87
C ALA A 155 2.46 -9.90 -3.18
N GLY A 156 3.19 -10.71 -3.96
CA GLY A 156 3.72 -10.34 -5.26
C GLY A 156 2.63 -10.04 -6.29
N GLU A 157 1.64 -10.92 -6.44
CA GLU A 157 0.49 -10.72 -7.32
C GLU A 157 -0.41 -9.56 -6.85
N LEU A 158 -0.48 -9.32 -5.54
CA LEU A 158 -1.24 -8.19 -4.99
C LEU A 158 -0.56 -6.83 -5.29
N ILE A 159 0.77 -6.76 -5.13
CA ILE A 159 1.55 -5.54 -5.36
C ILE A 159 1.71 -5.28 -6.86
N ASN A 160 2.02 -6.33 -7.62
CA ASN A 160 2.19 -6.27 -9.06
C ASN A 160 1.19 -7.23 -9.71
N PRO A 161 -0.03 -6.75 -10.01
CA PRO A 161 -1.02 -7.59 -10.67
C PRO A 161 -0.44 -8.12 -11.98
N PRO A 162 -0.77 -9.37 -12.37
CA PRO A 162 -0.25 -10.00 -13.58
C PRO A 162 -0.92 -9.44 -14.85
N LYS A 163 -1.09 -8.12 -14.94
CA LYS A 163 -1.54 -7.41 -16.14
C LYS A 163 -0.33 -6.86 -16.88
N THR A 164 -0.34 -7.01 -18.19
CA THR A 164 0.70 -6.41 -19.03
C THR A 164 0.50 -4.90 -19.12
N SER A 165 1.58 -4.14 -19.35
CA SER A 165 1.49 -2.69 -19.55
C SER A 165 0.59 -2.34 -20.74
N GLU A 166 0.60 -3.16 -21.79
CA GLU A 166 -0.22 -2.96 -22.98
C GLU A 166 -1.73 -3.06 -22.68
N GLU A 167 -2.13 -4.03 -21.85
CA GLU A 167 -3.51 -4.19 -21.41
C GLU A 167 -3.97 -3.01 -20.54
N VAL A 168 -3.12 -2.57 -19.60
CA VAL A 168 -3.41 -1.40 -18.75
C VAL A 168 -3.58 -0.13 -19.59
N ASP A 169 -2.69 0.10 -20.55
CA ASP A 169 -2.77 1.27 -21.44
C ASP A 169 -4.00 1.22 -22.35
N LYS A 170 -4.45 0.03 -22.73
CA LYS A 170 -5.67 -0.16 -23.52
C LYS A 170 -6.91 0.16 -22.69
N GLU A 171 -7.00 -0.39 -21.48
CA GLU A 171 -8.10 -0.10 -20.53
C GLU A 171 -8.17 1.40 -20.20
N ALA A 172 -7.02 2.04 -19.96
CA ALA A 172 -6.93 3.47 -19.70
C ALA A 172 -7.45 4.30 -20.88
N ARG A 173 -7.09 3.94 -22.13
CA ARG A 173 -7.56 4.61 -23.34
C ARG A 173 -9.06 4.43 -23.57
N GLU A 174 -9.59 3.23 -23.33
CA GLU A 174 -11.02 2.93 -23.50
C GLU A 174 -11.88 3.66 -22.46
N GLY A 175 -11.39 3.81 -21.23
CA GLY A 175 -12.09 4.49 -20.14
C GLY A 175 -11.91 6.01 -20.11
N HIS A 176 -10.93 6.56 -20.81
CA HIS A 176 -10.52 7.97 -20.69
C HIS A 176 -11.66 8.96 -20.84
N ASP A 177 -12.47 8.82 -21.89
CA ASP A 177 -13.60 9.73 -22.17
C ASP A 177 -14.63 9.76 -21.02
N LEU A 178 -14.83 8.65 -20.32
CA LEU A 178 -15.71 8.56 -19.15
C LEU A 178 -15.09 9.25 -17.93
N TYR A 179 -13.77 9.13 -17.75
CA TYR A 179 -13.04 9.75 -16.66
C TYR A 179 -12.91 11.26 -16.81
N ILE A 180 -12.75 11.76 -18.03
CA ILE A 180 -12.84 13.20 -18.34
C ILE A 180 -14.19 13.76 -17.85
N VAL A 181 -15.29 13.07 -18.16
CA VAL A 181 -16.64 13.56 -17.81
C VAL A 181 -16.92 13.46 -16.31
N SER A 182 -16.51 12.37 -15.67
CA SER A 182 -16.82 12.10 -14.27
C SER A 182 -15.90 12.84 -13.29
N HIS A 183 -14.61 12.94 -13.59
CA HIS A 183 -13.58 13.44 -12.67
C HIS A 183 -12.76 14.60 -13.22
N SER A 184 -13.02 15.06 -14.45
CA SER A 184 -12.17 16.05 -15.14
C SER A 184 -10.70 15.61 -15.21
N ASP A 185 -10.49 14.30 -15.40
CA ASP A 185 -9.17 13.70 -15.51
C ASP A 185 -8.67 13.78 -16.96
N TYR A 186 -7.74 14.70 -17.22
CA TYR A 186 -7.17 14.95 -18.55
C TYR A 186 -5.72 14.46 -18.61
N TYR A 187 -5.28 14.01 -19.78
CA TYR A 187 -3.87 13.74 -19.97
C TYR A 187 -3.05 15.03 -19.91
N VAL A 188 -1.78 14.90 -19.54
CA VAL A 188 -0.85 16.03 -19.51
C VAL A 188 -0.72 16.60 -20.93
N GLY A 189 -1.10 17.87 -21.10
CA GLY A 189 -1.08 18.57 -22.40
C GLY A 189 -2.32 18.38 -23.26
N GLU A 190 -3.33 17.65 -22.77
CA GLU A 190 -4.62 17.55 -23.44
C GLU A 190 -5.41 18.86 -23.31
N ALA A 191 -5.89 19.38 -24.44
CA ALA A 191 -6.72 20.57 -24.45
C ALA A 191 -8.18 20.21 -24.16
N ILE A 192 -8.80 20.92 -23.23
CA ILE A 192 -10.20 20.71 -22.84
C ILE A 192 -11.13 20.96 -24.05
N ASN A 193 -11.82 19.92 -24.48
CA ASN A 193 -12.86 20.03 -25.49
C ASN A 193 -14.24 20.18 -24.83
N ARG A 194 -14.82 21.38 -24.94
CA ARG A 194 -16.16 21.68 -24.37
C ARG A 194 -17.33 21.20 -25.23
N LYS A 195 -17.07 20.54 -26.37
CA LYS A 195 -18.10 20.02 -27.30
C LYS A 195 -19.15 21.07 -27.68
N TYR A 196 -18.71 22.29 -27.99
CA TYR A 196 -19.61 23.34 -28.49
C TYR A 196 -20.05 23.01 -29.93
N ASP A 197 -21.31 22.61 -30.09
CA ASP A 197 -21.92 22.39 -31.39
C ASP A 197 -22.47 23.72 -31.95
N SER A 198 -21.57 24.55 -32.48
CA SER A 198 -21.96 25.79 -33.17
C SER A 198 -21.32 25.84 -34.55
N PRO A 199 -22.09 26.11 -35.63
CA PRO A 199 -21.52 26.24 -36.98
C PRO A 199 -20.53 27.41 -37.09
N ASN A 200 -20.57 28.36 -36.15
CA ASN A 200 -19.67 29.51 -36.10
C ASN A 200 -18.37 29.24 -35.34
N PHE A 201 -18.22 28.05 -34.74
CA PHE A 201 -17.05 27.66 -33.96
C PHE A 201 -16.35 26.46 -34.60
N SER A 202 -15.17 26.69 -35.19
CA SER A 202 -14.24 25.65 -35.62
C SER A 202 -12.81 25.96 -35.17
N LYS A 203 -12.03 24.94 -34.81
CA LYS A 203 -10.64 25.14 -34.35
C LYS A 203 -9.73 25.77 -35.41
N SER A 204 -10.10 25.66 -36.69
CA SER A 204 -9.36 26.21 -37.82
C SER A 204 -9.65 27.69 -38.09
N PHE A 205 -10.70 28.27 -37.50
CA PHE A 205 -11.01 29.68 -37.70
C PHE A 205 -10.14 30.60 -36.85
N VAL A 206 -9.87 31.78 -37.40
CA VAL A 206 -9.25 32.89 -36.66
C VAL A 206 -10.38 33.68 -36.01
N TYR A 207 -10.34 33.78 -34.69
CA TYR A 207 -11.35 34.49 -33.92
C TYR A 207 -10.91 35.92 -33.60
N GLY A 208 -11.88 36.83 -33.53
CA GLY A 208 -11.66 38.24 -33.26
C GLY A 208 -12.34 39.13 -34.30
N ILE A 209 -12.31 40.44 -34.07
CA ILE A 209 -12.81 41.41 -35.04
C ILE A 209 -11.70 41.67 -36.06
N GLU A 210 -11.97 41.39 -37.33
CA GLU A 210 -11.03 41.72 -38.40
C GLU A 210 -10.77 43.22 -38.39
N THR A 211 -9.50 43.59 -38.29
CA THR A 211 -9.12 44.98 -38.50
C THR A 211 -9.32 45.31 -39.99
N PRO A 212 -10.02 46.40 -40.34
CA PRO A 212 -10.27 46.77 -41.73
C PRO A 212 -8.97 47.18 -42.42
N HIS A 213 -8.21 46.20 -42.86
CA HIS A 213 -6.92 46.33 -43.48
C HIS A 213 -6.93 45.64 -44.84
N PHE A 214 -6.65 46.41 -45.89
CA PHE A 214 -6.53 45.89 -47.25
C PHE A 214 -5.05 45.76 -47.60
N LYS A 215 -4.58 44.52 -47.81
CA LYS A 215 -3.20 44.23 -48.22
C LYS A 215 -2.85 44.75 -49.63
N ASP A 216 -3.87 45.03 -50.44
CA ASP A 216 -3.75 45.53 -51.82
C ASP A 216 -3.19 46.95 -51.94
N GLY A 217 -2.94 47.65 -50.82
CA GLY A 217 -2.43 49.02 -50.84
C GLY A 217 -3.41 50.07 -51.37
N ARG A 218 -4.68 49.72 -51.62
CA ARG A 218 -5.71 50.61 -52.17
C ARG A 218 -5.92 51.89 -51.35
N SER A 219 -5.82 51.80 -50.02
CA SER A 219 -5.92 52.97 -49.14
C SER A 219 -4.72 53.93 -49.29
N VAL A 220 -3.53 53.37 -49.53
CA VAL A 220 -2.32 54.16 -49.84
C VAL A 220 -2.45 54.82 -51.21
N SER A 221 -2.91 54.08 -52.22
CA SER A 221 -3.18 54.67 -53.55
C SER A 221 -4.19 55.81 -53.51
N LYS A 222 -5.27 55.69 -52.73
CA LYS A 222 -6.26 56.77 -52.55
C LYS A 222 -5.68 58.02 -51.91
N SER A 223 -4.73 57.88 -50.98
CA SER A 223 -4.11 59.03 -50.29
C SER A 223 -2.99 59.68 -51.10
N LEU A 224 -2.33 58.94 -51.98
CA LEU A 224 -1.33 59.48 -52.92
C LEU A 224 -1.96 60.28 -54.07
N ASN A 225 -3.24 60.04 -54.39
CA ASN A 225 -3.97 60.85 -55.36
C ASN A 225 -4.28 62.22 -54.76
N TRP A 226 -3.57 63.26 -55.22
CA TRP A 226 -3.79 64.63 -54.80
C TRP A 226 -5.23 65.07 -55.10
N LEU A 227 -5.88 65.72 -54.14
CA LEU A 227 -7.31 66.11 -54.20
C LEU A 227 -7.69 66.86 -55.48
N TYR A 228 -6.74 67.60 -56.06
CA TYR A 228 -6.91 68.36 -57.29
C TYR A 228 -7.33 67.48 -58.49
N ASP A 229 -6.77 66.29 -58.67
CA ASP A 229 -7.10 65.42 -59.81
C ASP A 229 -8.50 64.80 -59.69
N LEU A 230 -8.92 64.50 -58.46
CA LEU A 230 -10.28 64.03 -58.17
C LEU A 230 -11.30 65.17 -58.29
N GLN A 231 -10.93 66.37 -57.86
CA GLN A 231 -11.77 67.57 -57.99
C GLN A 231 -11.90 68.01 -59.44
N LEU A 232 -10.86 67.97 -60.27
CA LEU A 232 -10.95 68.26 -61.70
C LEU A 232 -11.92 67.30 -62.43
N LYS A 233 -11.88 66.01 -62.08
CA LYS A 233 -12.80 65.01 -62.64
C LYS A 233 -14.23 65.15 -62.13
N ARG A 234 -14.42 65.68 -60.91
CA ARG A 234 -15.73 65.90 -60.27
C ARG A 234 -16.26 67.33 -60.39
N ALA A 235 -15.46 68.26 -60.89
CA ALA A 235 -15.84 69.66 -61.00
C ALA A 235 -17.04 69.76 -61.95
N ALA A 236 -18.05 70.51 -61.53
CA ALA A 236 -19.19 70.77 -62.37
C ALA A 236 -18.73 71.51 -63.64
N LYS A 237 -18.97 70.92 -64.82
CA LYS A 237 -18.68 71.56 -66.12
C LYS A 237 -19.52 72.81 -66.37
N ILE A 238 -20.60 72.99 -65.61
CA ILE A 238 -21.50 74.13 -65.68
C ILE A 238 -21.17 75.05 -64.51
N VAL A 239 -20.73 76.26 -64.83
CA VAL A 239 -20.40 77.32 -63.88
C VAL A 239 -21.31 78.51 -64.14
N SER A 240 -21.63 79.28 -63.09
CA SER A 240 -22.47 80.47 -63.27
C SER A 240 -21.74 81.51 -64.12
N LYS A 241 -22.47 82.14 -65.06
CA LYS A 241 -21.90 83.19 -65.92
C LYS A 241 -21.22 84.29 -65.09
N ARG A 242 -21.89 84.78 -64.04
CA ARG A 242 -21.35 85.83 -63.16
C ARG A 242 -20.00 85.45 -62.53
N SER A 243 -19.82 84.20 -62.11
CA SER A 243 -18.55 83.75 -61.53
C SER A 243 -17.47 83.56 -62.58
N GLU A 244 -17.83 83.12 -63.78
CA GLU A 244 -16.86 82.95 -64.88
C GLU A 244 -16.40 84.31 -65.41
N ASP A 245 -17.32 85.23 -65.67
CA ASP A 245 -17.03 86.61 -66.08
C ASP A 245 -16.13 87.31 -65.04
N PHE A 246 -16.35 87.07 -63.73
CA PHE A 246 -15.47 87.58 -62.67
C PHE A 246 -14.07 86.97 -62.75
N LYS A 247 -13.95 85.65 -62.96
CA LYS A 247 -12.65 85.01 -63.10
C LYS A 247 -11.91 85.53 -64.32
N GLU A 248 -12.58 85.66 -65.47
CA GLU A 248 -11.96 86.14 -66.69
C GLU A 248 -11.44 87.59 -66.56
N LYS A 249 -12.21 88.47 -65.92
CA LYS A 249 -11.83 89.88 -65.74
C LYS A 249 -10.74 90.11 -64.69
N PHE A 250 -10.71 89.30 -63.63
CA PHE A 250 -9.89 89.59 -62.45
C PHE A 250 -8.80 88.55 -62.15
N GLN A 251 -8.87 87.35 -62.73
CA GLN A 251 -7.84 86.32 -62.53
C GLN A 251 -6.88 86.29 -63.73
N PRO A 252 -5.56 86.42 -63.50
CA PRO A 252 -4.59 86.34 -64.57
C PRO A 252 -4.57 84.94 -65.18
N GLN A 253 -4.76 84.86 -66.50
CA GLN A 253 -4.63 83.62 -67.25
C GLN A 253 -3.18 83.46 -67.74
N LEU A 254 -2.65 82.24 -67.66
CA LEU A 254 -1.31 81.96 -68.17
C LEU A 254 -1.25 82.26 -69.68
N GLY A 255 -0.27 83.07 -70.09
CA GLY A 255 -0.05 83.46 -71.49
C GLY A 255 -0.89 84.64 -71.99
N LYS A 256 -1.80 85.21 -71.18
CA LYS A 256 -2.56 86.41 -71.52
C LYS A 256 -2.29 87.54 -70.54
N VAL A 257 -2.23 88.77 -71.04
CA VAL A 257 -2.18 89.98 -70.21
C VAL A 257 -3.57 90.23 -69.64
N LEU A 258 -3.65 90.63 -68.36
CA LEU A 258 -4.91 90.94 -67.69
C LEU A 258 -5.44 92.29 -68.19
N ASP A 259 -6.59 92.28 -68.86
CA ASP A 259 -7.26 93.49 -69.36
C ASP A 259 -8.72 93.54 -68.87
N PRO A 260 -9.00 94.25 -67.76
CA PRO A 260 -10.34 94.37 -67.21
C PRO A 260 -11.32 95.20 -68.08
N ILE A 261 -10.81 96.01 -69.01
CA ILE A 261 -11.58 96.98 -69.81
C ILE A 261 -11.86 96.42 -71.22
N ALA A 262 -11.41 95.20 -71.53
CA ALA A 262 -11.54 94.57 -72.85
C ALA A 262 -12.98 94.61 -73.42
N GLU A 263 -14.01 94.41 -72.57
CA GLU A 263 -15.41 94.48 -73.00
C GLU A 263 -15.94 95.90 -73.24
N THR A 264 -15.36 96.92 -72.60
CA THR A 264 -15.82 98.31 -72.67
C THR A 264 -14.97 99.20 -73.60
N MET A 265 -13.89 98.65 -74.18
CA MET A 265 -13.02 99.36 -75.11
C MET A 265 -13.65 99.44 -76.52
N ASN A 266 -14.23 100.59 -76.85
CA ASN A 266 -14.82 100.86 -78.18
C ASN A 266 -13.81 101.51 -79.13
N VAL A 267 -12.73 100.80 -79.47
CA VAL A 267 -11.64 101.34 -80.29
C VAL A 267 -11.38 100.38 -81.47
N PRO A 268 -11.24 100.86 -82.72
CA PRO A 268 -10.96 99.99 -83.85
C PRO A 268 -9.59 99.33 -83.69
N PRO A 269 -9.39 98.09 -84.19
CA PRO A 269 -8.16 97.31 -83.98
C PRO A 269 -6.88 97.93 -84.55
N GLY A 270 -6.99 98.96 -85.42
CA GLY A 270 -5.86 99.72 -85.96
C GLY A 270 -5.57 101.05 -85.23
N HIS A 271 -6.25 101.34 -84.12
CA HIS A 271 -5.99 102.55 -83.35
C HIS A 271 -4.64 102.48 -82.64
N THR A 272 -3.85 103.54 -82.80
CA THR A 272 -2.60 103.70 -82.03
C THR A 272 -2.90 104.55 -80.81
N PHE A 273 -2.77 103.95 -79.63
CA PHE A 273 -2.91 104.68 -78.36
C PHE A 273 -1.72 105.62 -78.14
N GLY A 274 -1.98 106.82 -77.63
CA GLY A 274 -0.95 107.83 -77.34
C GLY A 274 -1.35 109.21 -77.88
N MET A 275 -0.57 110.24 -77.52
CA MET A 275 -0.79 111.59 -78.08
C MET A 275 -0.15 111.72 -79.46
N LEU A 276 -0.94 112.11 -80.46
CA LEU A 276 -0.42 112.44 -81.79
C LEU A 276 0.19 113.84 -81.80
N LEU A 277 1.52 113.93 -81.89
CA LEU A 277 2.21 115.18 -82.17
C LEU A 277 2.14 115.45 -83.68
N HIS A 278 1.50 116.56 -84.04
CA HIS A 278 1.46 117.00 -85.43
C HIS A 278 2.79 117.69 -85.77
N PRO A 279 3.45 117.37 -86.90
CA PRO A 279 4.67 118.07 -87.30
C PRO A 279 4.38 119.53 -87.64
N ASP A 280 5.21 120.45 -87.14
CA ASP A 280 5.08 121.89 -87.34
C ASP A 280 5.11 122.31 -88.83
N GLU A 281 4.40 123.40 -89.13
CA GLU A 281 4.34 123.99 -90.46
C GLU A 281 5.72 124.43 -90.97
N TYR A 282 5.87 124.41 -92.29
CA TYR A 282 7.11 124.44 -93.04
C TYR A 282 8.04 125.63 -92.67
N VAL A 283 9.19 125.34 -92.02
CA VAL A 283 10.21 126.33 -91.58
C VAL A 283 10.69 127.28 -92.70
N GLY A 284 10.58 126.87 -93.96
CA GLY A 284 10.93 127.70 -95.11
C GLY A 284 10.09 128.97 -95.27
N ASP A 285 8.83 128.96 -94.81
CA ASP A 285 7.94 130.12 -94.92
C ASP A 285 8.26 131.18 -93.85
N LEU A 286 8.76 130.75 -92.69
CA LEU A 286 9.28 131.61 -91.62
C LEU A 286 10.61 132.30 -92.01
N LEU A 287 11.53 131.59 -92.66
CA LEU A 287 12.85 132.13 -93.04
C LEU A 287 12.80 133.19 -94.15
N HIS A 288 11.79 133.14 -95.01
CA HIS A 288 11.63 134.10 -96.11
C HIS A 288 10.58 135.18 -95.85
N CYS A 289 10.11 135.31 -94.60
CA CYS A 289 9.07 136.26 -94.17
C CYS A 289 7.90 136.32 -95.16
N ARG A 290 7.43 135.14 -95.61
CA ARG A 290 6.40 135.08 -96.64
C ARG A 290 5.03 135.38 -96.03
N VAL A 291 4.32 136.31 -96.67
CA VAL A 291 2.91 136.55 -96.37
C VAL A 291 2.09 135.44 -97.03
N PRO A 292 1.18 134.77 -96.31
CA PRO A 292 0.28 133.79 -96.92
C PRO A 292 -0.52 134.50 -98.03
N CYS A 293 -0.52 133.93 -99.24
CA CYS A 293 -1.30 134.34 -100.44
C CYS A 293 -0.55 134.97 -101.64
N GLU A 294 0.77 135.18 -101.61
CA GLU A 294 1.52 135.51 -102.85
C GLU A 294 2.00 134.24 -103.57
N PHE A 295 1.32 133.87 -104.64
CA PHE A 295 1.71 132.76 -105.51
C PHE A 295 2.85 133.17 -106.45
N LEU A 296 3.94 132.40 -106.47
CA LEU A 296 5.12 132.65 -107.31
C LEU A 296 4.74 132.66 -108.80
N HIS A 297 5.17 133.69 -109.54
CA HIS A 297 5.00 133.83 -110.99
C HIS A 297 6.34 133.71 -111.72
N GLY A 298 6.33 133.06 -112.90
CA GLY A 298 7.52 132.89 -113.73
C GLY A 298 8.58 131.92 -113.17
N LYS A 299 9.87 132.24 -113.36
CA LYS A 299 11.01 131.36 -113.05
C LYS A 299 11.10 130.94 -111.57
N ASP A 300 10.57 131.74 -110.65
CA ASP A 300 10.61 131.40 -109.22
C ASP A 300 9.55 130.33 -108.85
N ARG A 301 8.45 130.21 -109.60
CA ARG A 301 7.50 129.11 -109.46
C ARG A 301 8.15 127.79 -109.82
N GLU A 302 8.90 127.75 -110.93
CA GLU A 302 9.62 126.57 -111.36
C GLU A 302 10.64 126.15 -110.30
N ARG A 303 11.41 127.10 -109.73
CA ARG A 303 12.34 126.82 -108.64
C ARG A 303 11.65 126.28 -107.39
N ALA A 304 10.50 126.84 -107.00
CA ALA A 304 9.76 126.36 -105.84
C ALA A 304 9.16 124.97 -106.04
N VAL A 305 8.60 124.68 -107.22
CA VAL A 305 8.14 123.33 -107.58
C VAL A 305 9.31 122.35 -107.57
N LEU A 306 10.45 122.72 -108.15
CA LEU A 306 11.65 121.89 -108.16
C LEU A 306 12.17 121.63 -106.74
N THR A 307 12.09 122.63 -105.85
CA THR A 307 12.48 122.49 -104.44
C THR A 307 11.51 121.61 -103.66
N ALA A 308 10.20 121.79 -103.87
CA ALA A 308 9.16 120.95 -103.25
C ALA A 308 9.27 119.49 -103.73
N VAL A 309 9.52 119.27 -105.02
CA VAL A 309 9.78 117.93 -105.58
C VAL A 309 11.08 117.35 -105.03
N ARG A 310 12.16 118.12 -104.95
CA ARG A 310 13.40 117.64 -104.31
C ARG A 310 13.18 117.23 -102.86
N GLN A 311 12.36 117.98 -102.15
CA GLN A 311 12.13 117.70 -100.75
C GLN A 311 11.14 116.56 -100.52
N SER A 312 10.15 116.37 -101.40
CA SER A 312 9.30 115.18 -101.39
C SER A 312 10.11 113.93 -101.75
N LEU A 313 11.01 114.01 -102.73
CA LEU A 313 11.96 112.93 -103.06
C LEU A 313 12.92 112.65 -101.90
N LYS A 314 13.41 113.68 -101.21
CA LYS A 314 14.22 113.54 -100.00
C LYS A 314 13.44 112.88 -98.86
N LYS A 315 12.19 113.30 -98.60
CA LYS A 315 11.31 112.67 -97.59
C LYS A 315 11.00 111.21 -97.90
N ALA A 316 10.90 110.87 -99.19
CA ALA A 316 10.73 109.51 -99.66
C ALA A 316 12.06 108.71 -99.75
N ASN A 317 13.18 109.26 -99.27
CA ASN A 317 14.51 108.63 -99.25
C ASN A 317 15.08 108.23 -100.62
N TYR A 318 14.76 108.97 -101.69
CA TYR A 318 15.42 108.81 -102.98
C TYR A 318 16.66 109.70 -103.06
N GLU A 319 17.79 109.19 -102.58
CA GLU A 319 19.07 109.91 -102.61
C GLU A 319 19.83 109.72 -103.94
N ASN A 320 19.54 108.64 -104.67
CA ASN A 320 20.27 108.24 -105.87
C ASN A 320 19.45 108.48 -107.15
N PHE A 321 19.70 109.61 -107.81
CA PHE A 321 18.91 110.05 -108.98
C PHE A 321 19.05 109.12 -110.19
N ASP A 322 20.16 108.39 -110.32
CA ASP A 322 20.37 107.44 -111.43
C ASP A 322 19.35 106.28 -111.39
N MET A 323 19.07 105.74 -110.20
CA MET A 323 18.05 104.69 -110.04
C MET A 323 16.63 105.22 -110.26
N LEU A 324 16.36 106.47 -109.89
CA LEU A 324 15.05 107.09 -110.14
C LEU A 324 14.81 107.29 -111.65
N LEU A 325 15.87 107.61 -112.41
CA LEU A 325 15.82 107.78 -113.85
C LEU A 325 15.61 106.43 -114.56
N GLU A 326 16.22 105.35 -114.08
CA GLU A 326 15.91 103.99 -114.53
C GLU A 326 14.46 103.59 -114.20
N ALA A 327 13.96 103.91 -113.01
CA ALA A 327 12.58 103.64 -112.63
C ALA A 327 11.60 104.37 -113.57
N PHE A 328 11.82 105.65 -113.87
CA PHE A 328 10.95 106.38 -114.81
C PHE A 328 11.03 105.83 -116.24
N ARG A 329 12.23 105.42 -116.72
CA ARG A 329 12.37 104.71 -118.01
C ARG A 329 11.58 103.41 -118.09
N HIS A 330 11.28 102.78 -116.95
CA HIS A 330 10.50 101.55 -116.87
C HIS A 330 8.97 101.80 -116.86
N TYR A 331 8.52 102.99 -116.44
CA TYR A 331 7.09 103.35 -116.38
C TYR A 331 6.62 104.20 -117.59
N ASP A 332 7.52 104.78 -118.39
CA ASP A 332 7.21 105.47 -119.66
C ASP A 332 7.18 104.53 -120.89
N LYS A 333 6.82 103.25 -120.68
CA LYS A 333 6.42 102.29 -121.73
C LYS A 333 4.95 101.94 -121.58
#